data_AF-M0IKS6-F1
#
_entry.id   AF-M0IKS6-F1
#
_cell.length_a   1.000
_cell.length_b   1.000
_cell.length_c   1.000
_cell.angle_alpha   90.00
_cell.angle_beta   90.00
_cell.angle_gamma   90.00
#
_symmetry.space_group_name_H-M   'P 1'
#
loop_
_entity.id
_entity.type
_entity.pdbx_description
1 polymer ?
#
loop_
_entity_poly.entity_id
_entity_poly.type
_entity_poly.pdbx_seq_one_letter_code
_entity_poly.pdbx_strand_id
1 'polypeptide(L)'
;MPTITRQERTERIARDDGDEDDTVWIAQSYQHQGAYHTDRDCSCLQATTPTDTTRGRAQQRLRYPCGRCVLDESEEGASNVSVRAPDTLGIPEELDDAEAATKLVYLELVINGPLSTIELIDLTSLSRSSISRGIDTLDERGLVETEFDPRDARRKRHFPTT
;
A
#
# COMPACT_ATOMS: atom_id res chain seq x y z
N MET A 1 21.10 4.74 -7.04
CA MET A 1 21.48 3.93 -5.86
C MET A 1 22.94 4.14 -5.54
N PRO A 2 23.32 4.36 -4.26
CA PRO A 2 24.72 4.35 -3.87
C PRO A 2 25.34 2.99 -4.21
N THR A 3 26.55 3.01 -4.77
CA THR A 3 27.27 1.82 -5.22
C THR A 3 27.78 1.05 -4.00
N ILE A 4 27.00 0.10 -3.48
CA ILE A 4 27.47 -0.75 -2.37
C ILE A 4 28.50 -1.77 -2.84
N THR A 5 29.43 -2.10 -1.96
CA THR A 5 30.59 -2.93 -2.32
C THR A 5 30.19 -4.41 -2.52
N ARG A 6 31.05 -5.21 -3.17
CA ARG A 6 30.83 -6.67 -3.27
C ARG A 6 30.82 -7.35 -1.89
N GLN A 7 31.66 -6.88 -0.97
CA GLN A 7 31.72 -7.39 0.39
C GLN A 7 30.41 -7.13 1.12
N GLU A 8 29.95 -5.89 1.13
CA GLU A 8 28.68 -5.50 1.75
C GLU A 8 27.49 -6.30 1.19
N ARG A 9 27.46 -6.56 -0.12
CA ARG A 9 26.43 -7.42 -0.73
C ARG A 9 26.45 -8.84 -0.16
N THR A 10 27.63 -9.40 0.05
CA THR A 10 27.80 -10.76 0.60
C THR A 10 27.36 -10.79 2.06
N GLU A 11 27.71 -9.76 2.83
CA GLU A 11 27.28 -9.59 4.23
C GLU A 11 25.76 -9.45 4.33
N ARG A 12 25.13 -8.67 3.45
CA ARG A 12 23.68 -8.54 3.40
C ARG A 12 22.98 -9.86 3.05
N ILE A 13 23.47 -10.59 2.04
CA ILE A 13 22.93 -11.91 1.67
C ILE A 13 23.04 -12.90 2.84
N ALA A 14 24.15 -12.89 3.58
CA ALA A 14 24.34 -13.78 4.72
C ALA A 14 23.40 -13.49 5.91
N ARG A 15 22.79 -12.30 5.96
CA ARG A 15 21.80 -11.91 6.96
C ARG A 15 20.36 -12.21 6.54
N ASP A 16 20.14 -12.55 5.28
CA ASP A 16 18.82 -12.95 4.80
C ASP A 16 18.52 -14.39 5.25
N ASP A 17 17.44 -14.55 5.99
CA ASP A 17 16.98 -15.82 6.57
C ASP A 17 15.79 -16.44 5.81
N GLY A 18 15.34 -15.80 4.72
CA GLY A 18 14.22 -16.31 3.92
C GLY A 18 14.55 -17.52 3.05
N ASP A 19 13.51 -18.21 2.59
CA ASP A 19 13.62 -19.46 1.82
C ASP A 19 14.18 -19.19 0.42
N GLU A 20 15.11 -20.03 -0.05
CA GLU A 20 15.74 -19.89 -1.37
C GLU A 20 14.74 -19.99 -2.53
N ASP A 21 13.62 -20.66 -2.32
CA ASP A 21 12.55 -20.81 -3.30
C ASP A 21 11.50 -19.68 -3.24
N ASP A 22 11.61 -18.74 -2.29
CA ASP A 22 10.73 -17.59 -2.20
C ASP A 22 10.74 -16.76 -3.49
N THR A 23 9.55 -16.32 -3.91
CA THR A 23 9.42 -15.39 -5.03
C THR A 23 9.82 -13.99 -4.59
N VAL A 24 10.81 -13.41 -5.27
CA VAL A 24 11.31 -12.05 -5.03
C VAL A 24 11.28 -11.23 -6.31
N TRP A 25 11.13 -9.91 -6.14
CA TRP A 25 11.13 -8.94 -7.22
C TRP A 25 12.48 -8.27 -7.37
N ILE A 26 12.94 -8.14 -8.62
CA ILE A 26 14.14 -7.40 -8.98
C ILE A 26 13.82 -6.30 -9.98
N ALA A 27 14.49 -5.16 -9.80
CA ALA A 27 14.53 -4.11 -10.79
C ALA A 27 15.42 -4.54 -11.98
N GLN A 28 14.92 -4.43 -13.20
CA GLN A 28 15.76 -4.53 -14.40
C GLN A 28 16.67 -3.29 -14.49
N SER A 29 17.77 -3.29 -13.73
CA SER A 29 18.77 -2.24 -13.78
C SER A 29 19.94 -2.61 -14.70
N TYR A 30 20.47 -1.63 -15.43
CA TYR A 30 21.76 -1.74 -16.09
C TYR A 30 22.85 -2.07 -15.04
N GLN A 31 23.80 -2.95 -15.37
CA GLN A 31 24.95 -3.37 -14.53
C GLN A 31 24.72 -4.37 -13.38
N HIS A 32 23.54 -4.97 -13.24
CA HIS A 32 23.30 -6.08 -12.30
C HIS A 32 23.58 -5.81 -10.79
N GLN A 33 23.63 -4.56 -10.36
CA GLN A 33 23.87 -4.16 -8.95
C GLN A 33 22.59 -3.84 -8.16
N GLY A 34 21.41 -4.20 -8.68
CA GLY A 34 20.13 -4.01 -7.97
C GLY A 34 19.95 -4.94 -6.77
N ALA A 35 19.14 -4.50 -5.80
CA ALA A 35 18.64 -5.34 -4.72
C ALA A 35 17.52 -6.27 -5.21
N TYR A 36 17.22 -7.34 -4.46
CA TYR A 36 15.95 -8.06 -4.55
C TYR A 36 15.03 -7.69 -3.38
N HIS A 37 13.74 -7.81 -3.61
CA HIS A 37 12.68 -7.32 -2.75
C HIS A 37 11.63 -8.43 -2.55
N THR A 38 10.99 -8.48 -1.39
CA THR A 38 9.81 -9.32 -1.08
C THR A 38 8.49 -8.57 -1.24
N ASP A 39 8.55 -7.31 -1.68
CA ASP A 39 7.38 -6.50 -2.00
C ASP A 39 7.59 -5.84 -3.37
N ARG A 40 6.64 -6.08 -4.29
CA ARG A 40 6.61 -5.51 -5.63
C ARG A 40 6.50 -3.99 -5.60
N ASP A 41 5.85 -3.44 -4.58
CA ASP A 41 5.57 -2.01 -4.43
C ASP A 41 6.57 -1.32 -3.49
N CYS A 42 7.66 -2.01 -3.15
CA CYS A 42 8.73 -1.44 -2.33
C CYS A 42 9.28 -0.15 -2.96
N SER A 43 9.19 0.97 -2.25
CA SER A 43 9.73 2.27 -2.70
C SER A 43 11.22 2.27 -3.04
N CYS A 44 12.00 1.31 -2.53
CA CYS A 44 13.41 1.14 -2.86
C CYS A 44 13.64 0.40 -4.19
N LEU A 45 12.61 -0.19 -4.79
CA LEU A 45 12.66 -0.89 -6.07
C LEU A 45 12.69 0.15 -7.21
N GLN A 46 13.89 0.57 -7.62
CA GLN A 46 14.08 1.58 -8.66
C GLN A 46 13.96 1.02 -10.09
N ALA A 47 12.77 0.56 -10.49
CA ALA A 47 12.49 0.17 -11.88
C ALA A 47 11.10 0.60 -12.34
N THR A 48 10.94 0.79 -13.65
CA THR A 48 9.63 0.98 -14.29
C THR A 48 8.86 -0.35 -14.41
N THR A 49 9.57 -1.48 -14.46
CA THR A 49 8.96 -2.81 -14.55
C THR A 49 9.78 -3.81 -13.72
N PRO A 50 9.29 -4.25 -12.55
CA PRO A 50 9.93 -5.30 -11.79
C PRO A 50 9.66 -6.67 -12.43
N THR A 51 10.63 -7.58 -12.32
CA THR A 51 10.47 -8.99 -12.71
C THR A 51 10.66 -9.89 -11.51
N ASP A 52 9.90 -10.97 -11.45
CA ASP A 52 10.02 -12.00 -10.42
C ASP A 52 11.18 -12.97 -10.72
N THR A 53 11.69 -13.59 -9.65
CA THR A 53 12.68 -14.66 -9.66
C THR A 53 12.67 -15.34 -8.30
N THR A 54 13.33 -16.48 -8.14
CA THR A 54 13.55 -17.05 -6.81
C THR A 54 14.65 -16.30 -6.05
N ARG A 55 14.54 -16.29 -4.72
CA ARG A 55 15.51 -15.68 -3.80
C ARG A 55 16.90 -16.26 -4.01
N GLY A 56 17.04 -17.58 -4.04
CA GLY A 56 18.31 -18.27 -4.29
C GLY A 56 18.94 -17.89 -5.63
N ARG A 57 18.14 -17.74 -6.69
CA ARG A 57 18.63 -17.26 -8.00
C ARG A 57 19.10 -15.82 -7.97
N ALA A 58 18.46 -14.96 -7.16
CA ALA A 58 18.91 -13.58 -6.96
C ALA A 58 20.25 -13.53 -6.19
N GLN A 59 20.35 -14.29 -5.09
CA GLN A 59 21.55 -14.36 -4.25
C GLN A 59 22.76 -14.95 -5.02
N GLN A 60 22.58 -16.00 -5.82
CA GLN A 60 23.62 -16.57 -6.69
C GLN A 60 24.23 -15.53 -7.67
N ARG A 61 23.44 -14.52 -8.05
CA ARG A 61 23.86 -13.42 -8.93
C ARG A 61 24.43 -12.23 -8.17
N LEU A 62 24.69 -12.36 -6.87
CA LEU A 62 25.14 -11.30 -5.97
C LEU A 62 24.23 -10.07 -6.00
N ARG A 63 22.92 -10.31 -6.14
CA ARG A 63 21.89 -9.34 -5.79
C ARG A 63 21.75 -9.38 -4.29
N TYR A 64 21.70 -8.23 -3.65
CA TYR A 64 21.60 -8.14 -2.20
C TYR A 64 20.13 -7.95 -1.79
N PRO A 65 19.74 -8.44 -0.61
CA PRO A 65 18.41 -8.18 -0.07
C PRO A 65 18.21 -6.68 0.16
N CYS A 66 17.03 -6.18 -0.15
CA CYS A 66 16.65 -4.83 0.19
C CYS A 66 16.62 -4.69 1.71
N GLY A 67 17.38 -3.73 2.24
CA GLY A 67 17.40 -3.45 3.69
C GLY A 67 16.00 -3.27 4.27
N ARG A 68 15.10 -2.62 3.53
CA ARG A 68 13.77 -2.24 4.04
C ARG A 68 12.72 -3.34 4.04
N CYS A 69 12.56 -4.08 2.95
CA CYS A 69 11.48 -5.09 2.84
C CYS A 69 11.97 -6.52 3.06
N VAL A 70 13.28 -6.77 2.98
CA VAL A 70 13.84 -8.11 3.15
C VAL A 70 14.57 -8.26 4.48
N LEU A 71 15.31 -7.23 4.93
CA LEU A 71 16.08 -7.29 6.18
C LEU A 71 15.45 -6.50 7.33
N ASP A 72 14.30 -5.87 7.12
CA ASP A 72 13.62 -4.99 8.08
C ASP A 72 14.49 -3.89 8.72
N GLU A 73 15.57 -3.51 8.03
CA GLU A 73 16.48 -2.41 8.36
C GLU A 73 15.84 -1.07 7.98
N SER A 74 14.77 -0.73 8.68
CA SER A 74 14.26 0.64 8.72
C SER A 74 15.09 1.41 9.74
N GLU A 75 15.89 2.39 9.32
CA GLU A 75 16.48 3.33 10.27
C GLU A 75 15.33 4.06 10.99
N GLU A 76 15.26 3.94 12.32
CA GLU A 76 14.40 4.78 13.16
C GLU A 76 14.67 6.26 12.83
N GLY A 77 13.71 6.93 12.21
CA GLY A 77 13.82 8.36 11.86
C GLY A 77 14.23 8.68 10.41
N ALA A 78 14.39 7.69 9.52
CA ALA A 78 14.50 7.98 8.09
C ALA A 78 13.13 8.41 7.53
N SER A 79 13.02 9.66 7.07
CA SER A 79 11.75 10.32 6.68
C SER A 79 11.02 9.77 5.45
N ASN A 80 11.30 8.53 5.03
CA ASN A 80 10.60 7.85 3.93
C ASN A 80 10.01 6.51 4.37
N VAL A 81 9.93 6.25 5.69
CA VAL A 81 9.31 5.07 6.27
C VAL A 81 7.77 5.20 6.19
N SER A 82 7.18 4.51 5.22
CA SER A 82 5.92 3.82 5.47
C SER A 82 6.29 2.44 5.99
N VAL A 83 6.51 2.38 7.30
CA VAL A 83 6.23 1.19 8.11
C VAL A 83 4.71 1.14 8.07
N ARG A 84 4.11 0.05 7.55
CA ARG A 84 2.69 -0.19 7.80
C ARG A 84 2.56 -0.44 9.30
N ALA A 85 2.36 0.64 10.05
CA ALA A 85 1.99 0.55 11.45
C ALA A 85 0.71 -0.30 11.52
N PRO A 86 0.55 -1.17 12.53
CA PRO A 86 -0.63 -2.02 12.67
C PRO A 86 -1.95 -1.24 12.87
N ASP A 87 -1.89 0.09 13.01
CA ASP A 87 -3.03 1.02 13.00
C ASP A 87 -3.18 1.76 11.64
N THR A 88 -2.72 1.17 10.55
CA THR A 88 -2.85 1.82 9.23
C THR A 88 -4.32 1.81 8.80
N LEU A 89 -4.86 3.01 8.55
CA LEU A 89 -6.02 3.28 7.70
C LEU A 89 -5.84 2.57 6.35
N GLY A 90 -6.13 1.28 6.32
CA GLY A 90 -6.03 0.41 5.17
C GLY A 90 -7.34 0.38 4.41
N ILE A 91 -7.24 0.23 3.09
CA ILE A 91 -8.41 -0.13 2.29
C ILE A 91 -8.66 -1.62 2.58
N PRO A 92 -9.87 -2.00 3.04
CA PRO A 92 -10.22 -3.40 3.31
C PRO A 92 -10.11 -4.25 2.04
N GLU A 93 -9.76 -5.53 2.20
CA GLU A 93 -9.63 -6.47 1.07
C GLU A 93 -10.94 -6.60 0.28
N GLU A 94 -12.08 -6.42 0.97
CA GLU A 94 -13.40 -6.32 0.39
C GLU A 94 -13.53 -5.22 -0.65
N LEU A 95 -12.59 -4.27 -0.73
CA LEU A 95 -12.56 -3.20 -1.73
C LEU A 95 -11.47 -3.35 -2.78
N ASP A 96 -10.68 -4.42 -2.81
CA ASP A 96 -9.56 -4.54 -3.74
C ASP A 96 -9.95 -4.40 -5.22
N ASP A 97 -11.10 -4.94 -5.60
CA ASP A 97 -11.69 -4.86 -6.94
C ASP A 97 -12.54 -3.58 -7.19
N ALA A 98 -12.79 -2.77 -6.16
CA ALA A 98 -13.61 -1.58 -6.25
C ALA A 98 -12.92 -0.45 -7.03
N GLU A 99 -13.73 0.44 -7.61
CA GLU A 99 -13.24 1.65 -8.25
C GLU A 99 -12.44 2.53 -7.27
N ALA A 100 -11.43 3.23 -7.78
CA ALA A 100 -10.62 4.16 -6.98
C ALA A 100 -11.47 5.23 -6.29
N ALA A 101 -12.59 5.63 -6.91
CA ALA A 101 -13.54 6.57 -6.31
C ALA A 101 -14.17 5.99 -5.03
N THR A 102 -14.64 4.74 -5.06
CA THR A 102 -15.22 4.05 -3.89
C THR A 102 -14.21 3.93 -2.76
N LYS A 103 -12.97 3.53 -3.08
CA LYS A 103 -11.86 3.45 -2.13
C LYS A 103 -11.59 4.79 -1.44
N LEU A 104 -11.59 5.88 -2.22
CA LEU A 104 -11.40 7.23 -1.70
C LEU A 104 -12.55 7.65 -0.78
N VAL A 105 -13.81 7.36 -1.14
CA VAL A 105 -14.97 7.64 -0.27
C VAL A 105 -14.83 6.93 1.07
N TYR A 106 -14.46 5.64 1.05
CA TYR A 106 -14.23 4.87 2.28
C TYR A 106 -13.16 5.51 3.15
N LEU A 107 -12.00 5.83 2.57
CA LEU A 107 -10.90 6.45 3.31
C LEU A 107 -11.31 7.78 3.97
N GLU A 108 -12.03 8.65 3.26
CA GLU A 108 -12.50 9.91 3.84
C GLU A 108 -13.45 9.70 5.02
N LEU A 109 -14.31 8.68 4.96
CA LEU A 109 -15.19 8.32 6.07
C LEU A 109 -14.41 7.78 7.28
N VAL A 110 -13.41 6.92 7.08
CA VAL A 110 -12.60 6.42 8.20
C VAL A 110 -11.70 7.51 8.79
N ILE A 111 -11.17 8.42 7.97
CA ILE A 111 -10.30 9.52 8.44
C ILE A 111 -11.10 10.59 9.20
N ASN A 112 -12.23 11.04 8.64
CA ASN A 112 -12.96 12.20 9.17
C ASN A 112 -14.20 11.81 9.98
N GLY A 113 -14.53 10.52 10.06
CA GLY A 113 -15.75 10.02 10.69
C GLY A 113 -16.97 10.21 9.79
N PRO A 114 -18.18 10.27 10.37
CA PRO A 114 -19.41 10.30 9.58
C PRO A 114 -19.57 11.58 8.76
N LEU A 115 -19.71 11.44 7.44
CA LEU A 115 -19.83 12.57 6.51
C LEU A 115 -21.15 12.52 5.74
N SER A 116 -21.64 13.69 5.35
CA SER A 116 -22.71 13.82 4.37
C SER A 116 -22.18 13.74 2.94
N THR A 117 -23.08 13.51 1.98
CA THR A 117 -22.71 13.52 0.55
C THR A 117 -22.07 14.84 0.11
N ILE A 118 -22.44 15.98 0.71
CA ILE A 118 -21.87 17.29 0.36
C ILE A 118 -20.43 17.38 0.85
N GLU A 119 -20.17 17.00 2.10
CA GLU A 119 -18.81 17.01 2.66
C GLU A 119 -17.90 16.04 1.91
N LEU A 120 -18.41 14.89 1.48
CA LEU A 120 -17.68 13.96 0.62
C LEU A 120 -17.32 14.56 -0.75
N ILE A 121 -18.23 15.32 -1.36
CA ILE A 121 -17.94 16.04 -2.61
C ILE A 121 -16.84 17.08 -2.38
N ASP A 122 -16.93 17.85 -1.29
CA ASP A 122 -15.97 18.91 -0.99
C ASP A 122 -14.56 18.36 -0.72
N LEU A 123 -14.46 17.23 0.01
CA LEU A 123 -13.17 16.60 0.35
C LEU A 123 -12.55 15.85 -0.83
N THR A 124 -13.35 15.13 -1.61
CA THR A 124 -12.83 14.26 -2.70
C THR A 124 -12.81 14.94 -4.07
N SER A 125 -13.49 16.08 -4.23
CA SER A 125 -13.78 16.71 -5.52
C SER A 125 -14.47 15.79 -6.54
N LEU A 126 -15.08 14.69 -6.10
CA LEU A 126 -15.82 13.77 -6.95
C LEU A 126 -17.23 14.28 -7.25
N SER A 127 -17.79 13.79 -8.36
CA SER A 127 -19.18 14.10 -8.71
C SER A 127 -20.15 13.44 -7.73
N ARG A 128 -21.33 14.05 -7.54
CA ARG A 128 -22.38 13.47 -6.69
C ARG A 128 -22.78 12.05 -7.10
N SER A 129 -22.77 11.73 -8.40
CA SER A 129 -23.12 10.40 -8.90
C SER A 129 -22.01 9.37 -8.65
N SER A 130 -20.75 9.81 -8.62
CA SER A 130 -19.60 8.99 -8.20
C SER A 130 -19.66 8.70 -6.71
N ILE A 131 -19.95 9.71 -5.89
CA ILE A 131 -20.13 9.54 -4.45
C ILE A 131 -21.30 8.59 -4.15
N SER A 132 -22.45 8.77 -4.81
CA SER A 132 -23.60 7.87 -4.62
C SER A 132 -23.25 6.43 -4.94
N ARG A 133 -22.65 6.17 -6.12
CA ARG A 133 -22.20 4.81 -6.49
C ARG A 133 -21.19 4.23 -5.50
N GLY A 134 -20.26 5.06 -5.02
CA GLY A 134 -19.30 4.67 -4.00
C GLY A 134 -19.99 4.23 -2.70
N ILE A 135 -20.92 5.04 -2.19
CA ILE A 135 -21.70 4.72 -0.99
C ILE A 135 -22.54 3.46 -1.19
N ASP A 136 -23.24 3.34 -2.33
CA ASP A 136 -24.06 2.16 -2.62
C ASP A 136 -23.20 0.88 -2.63
N THR A 137 -21.99 0.94 -3.23
CA THR A 137 -21.04 -0.17 -3.22
C THR A 137 -20.55 -0.50 -1.80
N LEU A 138 -20.33 0.52 -0.97
CA LEU A 138 -19.86 0.33 0.41
C LEU A 138 -20.96 -0.24 1.31
N ASP A 139 -22.20 0.21 1.13
CA ASP A 139 -23.40 -0.30 1.83
C ASP A 139 -23.66 -1.77 1.46
N GLU A 140 -23.60 -2.11 0.16
CA GLU A 140 -23.70 -3.50 -0.32
C GLU A 140 -22.63 -4.42 0.29
N ARG A 141 -21.45 -3.88 0.59
CA ARG A 141 -20.33 -4.60 1.20
C ARG A 141 -20.33 -4.52 2.74
N GLY A 142 -21.32 -3.86 3.35
CA GLY A 142 -21.46 -3.73 4.80
C GLY A 142 -20.42 -2.82 5.46
N LEU A 143 -19.71 -2.00 4.67
CA LEU A 143 -18.62 -1.13 5.14
C LEU A 143 -19.09 0.28 5.50
N VAL A 144 -20.33 0.62 5.17
CA VAL A 144 -20.95 1.90 5.53
C VAL A 144 -22.39 1.68 5.94
N GLU A 145 -22.82 2.38 6.99
CA GLU A 145 -24.23 2.55 7.35
C GLU A 145 -24.69 3.97 7.01
N THR A 146 -25.93 4.11 6.55
CA THR A 146 -26.48 5.43 6.20
C THR A 146 -27.69 5.77 7.06
N GLU A 147 -27.60 6.87 7.80
CA GLU A 147 -28.69 7.38 8.62
C GLU A 147 -29.14 8.77 8.18
N PHE A 148 -30.37 9.15 8.52
CA PHE A 148 -30.85 10.53 8.34
C PHE A 148 -30.28 11.44 9.43
N ASP A 149 -29.88 12.65 9.06
CA ASP A 149 -29.39 13.62 10.03
C ASP A 149 -30.53 14.03 10.99
N PRO A 150 -30.32 13.93 12.32
CA PRO A 150 -31.37 14.24 13.30
C PRO A 150 -31.80 15.71 13.30
N ARG A 151 -30.97 16.61 12.75
CA ARG A 151 -31.25 18.05 12.64
C ARG A 151 -31.83 18.44 11.28
N ASP A 152 -31.63 17.65 10.24
CA ASP A 152 -32.24 17.85 8.90
C ASP A 152 -32.54 16.50 8.23
N ALA A 153 -33.78 16.03 8.34
CA ALA A 153 -34.23 14.75 7.79
C ALA A 153 -34.11 14.62 6.26
N ARG A 154 -33.75 15.70 5.54
CA ARG A 154 -33.45 15.66 4.10
C ARG A 154 -32.00 15.32 3.82
N ARG A 155 -31.13 15.34 4.83
CA ARG A 155 -29.71 15.03 4.74
C ARG A 155 -29.48 13.62 5.27
N LYS A 156 -28.58 12.91 4.59
CA LYS A 156 -28.07 11.63 5.03
C LYS A 156 -26.63 11.82 5.50
N ARG A 157 -26.25 11.13 6.57
CA ARG A 157 -24.86 10.93 6.99
C ARG A 157 -24.50 9.46 6.82
N HIS A 158 -23.28 9.24 6.37
CA HIS A 158 -22.71 7.94 6.09
C HIS A 158 -21.68 7.67 7.18
N PHE A 159 -21.78 6.51 7.83
CA PHE A 159 -20.96 6.10 8.96
C PHE A 159 -20.11 4.92 8.50
N PRO A 160 -18.78 4.95 8.64
CA PRO A 160 -17.97 3.78 8.35
C PRO A 160 -18.26 2.68 9.37
N THR A 161 -18.50 1.47 8.89
CA THR A 161 -18.56 0.28 9.73
C THR A 161 -17.13 -0.21 9.94
N THR A 162 -16.67 -0.28 11.19
CA THR A 162 -15.31 -0.75 11.55
C THR A 162 -15.34 -2.17 12.02
#